data_AF-A0A1G2Y5F8-F1
#
_entry.id   AF-A0A1G2Y5F8-F1
#
_cell.length_a   1.000
_cell.length_b   1.000
_cell.length_c   1.000
_cell.angle_alpha   90.00
_cell.angle_beta   90.00
_cell.angle_gamma   90.00
#
_symmetry.space_group_name_H-M   'P 1'
#
loop_
_entity.id
_entity.type
_entity.pdbx_description
1 polymer ?
#
loop_
_entity_poly.entity_id
_entity_poly.type
_entity_poly.pdbx_seq_one_letter_code
_entity_poly.pdbx_strand_id
1 'polypeptide(L)'
;MPKIKNQINIAKIIYYAYSHADLLPIDSEQDCRDLDTLLAKVINEDIGDGLFKFIVTEIVEGGEGKITGAIVVMEKAKKDVETVLRALQEALIKARI
;
A
#
# COMPACT_ATOMS: atom_id res chain seq x y z
N MET A 1 6.66 30.90 19.39
CA MET A 1 5.74 30.27 18.42
C MET A 1 6.27 28.89 18.08
N PRO A 2 5.55 27.79 18.33
CA PRO A 2 6.03 26.48 17.89
C PRO A 2 5.85 26.40 16.37
N LYS A 3 6.95 26.15 15.65
CA LYS A 3 6.91 25.80 14.22
C LYS A 3 6.25 24.43 14.11
N ILE A 4 4.99 24.38 13.71
CA ILE A 4 4.34 23.12 13.32
C ILE A 4 5.05 22.66 12.05
N LYS A 5 6.02 21.75 12.19
CA LYS A 5 6.48 20.95 11.05
C LYS A 5 5.30 20.06 10.69
N ASN A 6 4.62 20.35 9.57
CA ASN A 6 3.67 19.40 8.99
C ASN A 6 4.41 18.09 8.76
N GLN A 7 4.21 17.14 9.67
CA GLN A 7 4.75 15.81 9.56
C GLN A 7 3.97 15.09 8.46
N ILE A 8 4.68 14.50 7.51
CA ILE A 8 4.05 13.81 6.38
C ILE A 8 3.28 12.61 6.92
N ASN A 9 1.96 12.58 6.68
CA ASN A 9 1.11 11.44 7.03
C ASN A 9 1.04 10.47 5.83
N ILE A 10 1.86 9.43 5.87
CA ILE A 10 1.95 8.42 4.80
C ILE A 10 0.65 7.61 4.69
N ALA A 11 -0.02 7.30 5.81
CA ALA A 11 -1.28 6.56 5.82
C ALA A 11 -2.37 7.28 5.01
N LYS A 12 -2.55 8.58 5.23
CA LYS A 12 -3.50 9.40 4.43
C LYS A 12 -3.09 9.46 2.96
N ILE A 13 -1.80 9.58 2.65
CA ILE A 13 -1.33 9.59 1.25
C ILE A 13 -1.70 8.28 0.55
N ILE A 14 -1.43 7.13 1.18
CA ILE A 14 -1.75 5.82 0.62
C ILE A 14 -3.26 5.68 0.44
N TYR A 15 -4.04 6.00 1.47
CA TYR A 15 -5.50 5.89 1.44
C TYR A 15 -6.09 6.70 0.28
N TYR A 16 -5.80 8.00 0.19
CA TYR A 16 -6.38 8.87 -0.84
C TYR A 16 -5.86 8.59 -2.26
N ALA A 17 -4.69 7.97 -2.41
CA ALA A 17 -4.14 7.60 -3.71
C ALA A 17 -4.74 6.30 -4.26
N TYR A 18 -5.30 5.45 -3.39
CA TYR A 18 -5.82 4.15 -3.78
C TYR A 18 -7.24 4.23 -4.33
N SER A 19 -7.57 3.37 -5.28
CA SER A 19 -8.92 3.29 -5.83
C SER A 19 -9.87 2.68 -4.80
N HIS A 20 -10.77 3.49 -4.24
CA HIS A 20 -11.69 3.08 -3.17
C HIS A 20 -12.84 2.15 -3.59
N ALA A 21 -12.79 1.57 -4.79
CA ALA A 21 -13.93 0.83 -5.36
C ALA A 21 -14.37 -0.38 -4.50
N ASP A 22 -13.41 -1.02 -3.82
CA ASP A 22 -13.63 -2.27 -3.06
C ASP A 22 -13.23 -2.16 -1.57
N LEU A 23 -12.91 -0.96 -1.07
CA LEU A 23 -12.52 -0.77 0.33
C LEU A 23 -13.76 -0.75 1.24
N LEU A 24 -13.84 -1.72 2.15
CA LEU A 24 -14.81 -1.76 3.25
C LEU A 24 -14.31 -0.93 4.44
N PRO A 25 -15.22 -0.35 5.24
CA PRO A 25 -15.12 1.06 5.57
C PRO A 25 -13.88 1.40 6.40
N ILE A 26 -13.08 2.31 5.83
CA ILE A 26 -11.95 2.96 6.49
C ILE A 26 -12.38 4.41 6.76
N ASP A 27 -12.36 4.82 8.03
CA ASP A 27 -12.51 6.23 8.42
C ASP A 27 -11.14 6.92 8.28
N SER A 28 -11.01 7.84 7.32
CA SER A 28 -9.72 8.49 7.06
C SER A 28 -9.18 9.34 8.21
N GLU A 29 -10.04 9.78 9.13
CA GLU A 29 -9.61 10.55 10.30
C GLU A 29 -9.22 9.65 11.47
N GLN A 30 -9.88 8.50 11.62
CA GLN A 30 -9.59 7.56 12.71
C GLN A 30 -8.53 6.53 12.32
N ASP A 31 -8.75 5.84 11.20
CA ASP A 31 -7.95 4.68 10.78
C ASP A 31 -6.67 5.11 10.05
N CYS A 32 -6.64 6.29 9.40
CA CYS A 32 -5.46 6.81 8.70
C CYS A 32 -4.71 7.91 9.47
N ARG A 33 -4.92 8.03 10.79
CA ARG A 33 -4.23 9.02 11.66
C ARG A 33 -2.71 8.89 11.61
N ASP A 34 -2.20 7.67 11.50
CA ASP A 34 -0.80 7.29 11.38
C ASP A 34 -0.70 5.90 10.75
N LEU A 35 0.52 5.50 10.38
CA LEU A 35 0.76 4.28 9.62
C LEU A 35 0.50 3.01 10.45
N ASP A 36 0.77 3.05 11.75
CA ASP A 36 0.55 1.92 12.67
C ASP A 36 -0.95 1.67 12.88
N THR A 37 -1.75 2.74 12.99
CA THR A 37 -3.21 2.62 13.08
C THR A 37 -3.80 2.02 11.81
N LEU A 38 -3.35 2.48 10.64
CA LEU A 38 -3.80 1.92 9.37
C LEU A 38 -3.40 0.46 9.23
N LEU A 39 -2.19 0.09 9.68
CA LEU A 39 -1.75 -1.31 9.69
C LEU A 39 -2.65 -2.17 10.58
N ALA A 40 -2.93 -1.72 11.80
CA ALA A 40 -3.79 -2.45 12.73
C ALA A 40 -5.17 -2.70 12.12
N LYS A 41 -5.74 -1.71 11.40
CA LYS A 41 -7.00 -1.84 10.67
C LYS A 41 -6.92 -2.95 9.62
N VAL A 42 -5.95 -2.89 8.70
CA VAL A 42 -5.88 -3.85 7.58
C VAL A 42 -5.48 -5.27 8.01
N ILE A 43 -4.80 -5.43 9.15
CA ILE A 43 -4.45 -6.76 9.68
C ILE A 43 -5.64 -7.40 10.40
N ASN A 44 -6.32 -6.65 11.27
CA ASN A 44 -7.30 -7.21 12.20
C ASN A 44 -8.74 -7.18 11.69
N GLU A 45 -9.03 -6.39 10.67
CA GLU A 45 -10.37 -6.24 10.12
C GLU A 45 -10.43 -6.60 8.64
N ASP A 46 -11.62 -6.97 8.18
CA ASP A 46 -11.89 -7.18 6.77
C ASP A 46 -12.15 -5.83 6.09
N ILE A 47 -11.18 -5.40 5.29
CA ILE A 47 -11.22 -4.14 4.54
C ILE A 47 -11.60 -4.34 3.05
N GLY A 48 -11.97 -5.56 2.64
CA GLY A 48 -12.44 -5.85 1.28
C GLY A 48 -11.35 -5.98 0.20
N ASP A 49 -10.23 -5.25 0.31
CA ASP A 49 -9.17 -5.25 -0.71
C ASP A 49 -7.83 -5.81 -0.18
N GLY A 50 -7.44 -6.99 -0.72
CA GLY A 50 -6.19 -7.66 -0.37
C GLY A 50 -4.92 -6.96 -0.89
N LEU A 51 -5.00 -6.24 -2.00
CA LEU A 51 -3.86 -5.47 -2.54
C LEU A 51 -3.61 -4.23 -1.67
N PHE A 52 -4.66 -3.55 -1.21
CA PHE A 52 -4.49 -2.44 -0.26
C PHE A 52 -3.84 -2.92 1.04
N LYS A 53 -4.31 -4.06 1.60
CA LYS A 53 -3.69 -4.70 2.76
C LYS A 53 -2.20 -5.00 2.53
N PHE A 54 -1.87 -5.57 1.37
CA PHE A 54 -0.49 -5.85 0.99
C PHE A 54 0.36 -4.57 0.96
N ILE A 55 -0.09 -3.51 0.28
CA ILE A 55 0.63 -2.24 0.18
C ILE A 55 0.94 -1.66 1.57
N VAL A 56 -0.06 -1.58 2.45
CA VAL A 56 0.13 -1.02 3.80
C VAL A 56 1.11 -1.87 4.61
N THR A 57 0.96 -3.20 4.56
CA THR A 57 1.82 -4.14 5.30
C THR A 57 3.27 -4.04 4.86
N GLU A 58 3.54 -4.11 3.54
CA GLU A 58 4.89 -4.04 3.00
C GLU A 58 5.56 -2.69 3.31
N ILE A 59 4.80 -1.58 3.26
CA ILE A 59 5.34 -0.26 3.59
C ILE A 59 5.71 -0.16 5.07
N VAL A 60 4.97 -0.80 5.99
CA VAL A 60 5.32 -0.77 7.43
C VAL A 60 6.46 -1.71 7.75
N GLU A 61 6.44 -2.92 7.22
CA GLU A 61 7.45 -3.94 7.52
C GLU A 61 8.79 -3.66 6.83
N GLY A 62 8.76 -3.18 5.58
CA GLY A 62 9.94 -2.91 4.76
C GLY A 62 10.32 -1.44 4.63
N GLY A 63 9.39 -0.52 4.89
CA GLY A 63 9.65 0.92 4.91
C GLY A 63 9.81 1.37 6.36
N GLU A 64 10.98 1.88 6.72
CA GLU A 64 11.39 2.28 8.09
C GLU A 64 10.55 3.43 8.72
N GLY A 65 9.23 3.45 8.57
CA GLY A 65 8.34 4.55 8.96
C GLY A 65 8.56 5.85 8.17
N LYS A 66 9.37 5.82 7.09
CA LYS A 66 9.78 6.99 6.29
C LYS A 66 9.23 6.92 4.88
N ILE A 67 8.90 8.08 4.31
CA ILE A 67 8.41 8.19 2.93
C ILE A 67 9.42 7.66 1.91
N THR A 68 10.73 7.83 2.14
CA THR A 68 11.78 7.29 1.27
C THR A 68 11.80 5.76 1.30
N GLY A 69 11.54 5.14 2.46
CA GLY A 69 11.41 3.69 2.58
C GLY A 69 10.16 3.19 1.86
N ALA A 70 9.02 3.86 2.05
CA ALA A 70 7.79 3.54 1.33
C ALA A 70 7.97 3.58 -0.19
N ILE A 71 8.67 4.59 -0.73
CA ILE A 71 8.97 4.68 -2.17
C ILE A 71 9.80 3.47 -2.63
N VAL A 72 10.86 3.10 -1.90
CA VAL A 72 11.71 1.96 -2.25
C VAL A 72 10.93 0.65 -2.25
N VAL A 73 10.08 0.44 -1.25
CA VAL A 73 9.18 -0.73 -1.19
C VAL A 73 8.26 -0.78 -2.41
N MET A 74 7.61 0.34 -2.75
CA MET A 74 6.68 0.38 -3.87
C MET A 74 7.34 0.18 -5.23
N GLU A 75 8.54 0.73 -5.45
CA GLU A 75 9.30 0.49 -6.68
C GLU A 75 9.71 -0.99 -6.82
N LYS A 76 10.06 -1.65 -5.70
CA LYS A 76 10.35 -3.08 -5.71
C LYS A 76 9.09 -3.90 -6.01
N ALA A 77 7.98 -3.62 -5.33
CA ALA A 77 6.71 -4.30 -5.56
C ALA A 77 6.24 -4.16 -7.02
N LYS A 78 6.37 -2.96 -7.60
CA LYS A 78 6.09 -2.72 -9.02
C LYS A 78 6.91 -3.64 -9.92
N LYS A 79 8.23 -3.71 -9.70
CA LYS A 79 9.12 -4.58 -10.49
C LYS A 79 8.72 -6.05 -10.39
N ASP A 80 8.38 -6.52 -9.19
CA ASP A 80 7.98 -7.91 -8.96
C ASP A 80 6.67 -8.24 -9.68
N VAL A 81 5.67 -7.34 -9.63
CA VAL A 81 4.41 -7.46 -10.38
C VAL A 81 4.67 -7.49 -11.90
N GLU A 82 5.52 -6.60 -12.42
CA GLU A 82 5.90 -6.58 -13.84
C GLU A 82 6.59 -7.89 -14.26
N THR A 83 7.40 -8.49 -13.40
CA THR A 83 8.03 -9.80 -13.64
C THR A 83 6.99 -10.92 -13.74
N VAL A 84 6.05 -10.98 -12.80
CA VAL A 84 4.97 -11.98 -12.83
C VAL A 84 4.10 -11.80 -14.07
N LEU A 85 3.71 -10.57 -14.40
CA LEU A 85 2.90 -10.27 -15.58
C LEU A 85 3.57 -10.75 -16.86
N ARG A 86 4.87 -10.52 -17.01
CA ARG A 86 5.65 -10.99 -18.17
C ARG A 86 5.65 -12.51 -18.28
N ALA A 87 5.85 -13.22 -17.17
CA ALA A 87 5.84 -14.68 -17.17
C ALA A 87 4.47 -15.24 -17.61
N LEU A 88 3.37 -14.63 -17.16
CA LEU A 88 2.01 -15.01 -17.59
C LEU A 88 1.78 -14.76 -19.08
N GLN A 89 2.26 -13.63 -19.60
CA GLN A 89 2.17 -13.31 -21.04
C GLN A 89 2.97 -14.30 -21.88
N GLU A 90 4.19 -14.66 -21.45
CA GLU A 90 5.01 -15.66 -22.13
C GLU A 90 4.35 -17.04 -22.12
N ALA A 91 3.74 -17.44 -21.00
CA ALA A 91 3.00 -18.69 -20.90
C ALA A 91 1.81 -18.73 -21.88
N LEU A 92 1.07 -17.62 -22.00
CA LEU A 92 -0.04 -17.49 -22.94
C LEU A 92 0.42 -17.61 -24.40
N ILE A 93 1.58 -17.05 -24.75
CA ILE A 93 2.15 -17.17 -26.10
C ILE A 93 2.52 -18.64 -26.38
N LYS A 94 3.23 -19.29 -25.44
CA LYS A 94 3.63 -20.69 -25.58
C LYS A 94 2.44 -21.64 -25.71
N ALA A 95 1.33 -21.37 -25.02
CA ALA A 95 0.12 -22.19 -25.09
C ALA A 95 -0.66 -22.05 -26.41
N ARG A 96 -0.33 -21.06 -27.26
CA ARG A 96 -0.97 -20.80 -28.56
C ARG A 96 -0.18 -21.36 -29.75
N ILE A 97 1.01 -21.92 -29.52
CA ILE A 97 1.89 -22.57 -30.49
C ILE A 97 1.82 -24.08 -30.26
#